data_AF-Q7DMB6-F1
#
_entry.id   AF-Q7DMB6-F1
#
_cell.length_a   1.000
_cell.length_b   1.000
_cell.length_c   1.000
_cell.angle_alpha   90.00
_cell.angle_beta   90.00
_cell.angle_gamma   90.00
#
_symmetry.space_group_name_H-M   'P 1'
#
loop_
_entity.id
_entity.type
_entity.pdbx_description
1 polymer ?
#
loop_
_entity_poly.entity_id
_entity_poly.type
_entity_poly.pdbx_seq_one_letter_code
_entity_poly.pdbx_strand_id
1 'polypeptide(L)'
;NPLGTILDKETLKDILRFINDKNIHLVCDEIYAATAFSQPSFISISEVKSEVVGCNDDLVHIVYSLSKDLGFPGFRVGIIYSYNDAVVNIARKMSSFGLV
;
A
#
# COMPACT_ATOMS: atom_id res chain seq x y z
N ASN A 1 -9.56 4.06 8.57
CA ASN A 1 -10.93 4.57 8.29
C ASN A 1 -11.94 3.71 9.07
N PRO A 2 -12.87 4.24 9.89
CA PRO A 2 -13.09 5.63 10.26
C PRO A 2 -12.18 6.13 11.40
N LEU A 3 -11.35 5.25 11.98
CA LEU A 3 -10.53 5.53 13.15
C LEU A 3 -9.53 6.70 12.99
N GLY A 4 -9.08 7.00 11.75
CA GLY A 4 -8.07 8.03 11.50
C GLY A 4 -6.71 7.78 12.18
N THR A 5 -6.50 6.58 12.72
CA THR A 5 -5.27 6.18 13.41
C THR A 5 -4.22 5.71 12.42
N ILE A 6 -2.97 6.08 12.68
CA ILE A 6 -1.80 5.59 11.97
C ILE A 6 -1.32 4.32 12.66
N LEU A 7 -0.90 3.32 11.88
CA LEU A 7 -0.37 2.07 12.42
C LEU A 7 1.08 2.26 12.84
N ASP A 8 1.44 1.69 13.99
CA ASP A 8 2.81 1.71 14.48
C ASP A 8 3.70 0.82 13.62
N LYS A 9 4.99 1.20 13.54
CA LYS A 9 6.00 0.48 12.78
C LYS A 9 6.13 -0.98 13.20
N GLU A 10 6.07 -1.24 14.50
CA GLU A 10 6.19 -2.60 15.06
C GLU A 10 5.01 -3.47 14.64
N THR A 11 3.80 -2.94 14.67
CA THR A 11 2.60 -3.63 14.19
C THR A 11 2.71 -3.98 12.71
N LEU A 12 3.21 -3.06 11.87
CA LEU A 12 3.45 -3.34 10.46
C LEU A 12 4.48 -4.47 10.25
N LYS A 13 5.55 -4.51 11.06
CA LYS A 13 6.54 -5.60 11.02
C LYS A 13 5.93 -6.95 11.40
N ASP A 14 5.09 -6.97 12.42
CA ASP A 14 4.44 -8.20 12.86
C ASP A 14 3.41 -8.71 11.83
N ILE A 15 2.70 -7.80 11.16
CA ILE A 15 1.85 -8.13 10.02
C ILE A 15 2.69 -8.73 8.88
N LEU A 16 3.81 -8.09 8.51
CA LEU A 16 4.72 -8.61 7.46
C LEU A 16 5.26 -10.02 7.80
N ARG A 17 5.57 -10.28 9.08
CA ARG A 17 5.98 -11.63 9.52
C ARG A 17 4.84 -12.63 9.43
N PHE A 18 3.63 -12.24 9.85
CA PHE A 18 2.46 -13.10 9.81
C PHE A 18 2.08 -13.49 8.38
N ILE A 19 2.07 -12.54 7.44
CA ILE A 19 1.76 -12.85 6.04
C ILE A 19 2.81 -13.75 5.41
N ASN A 20 4.07 -13.61 5.81
CA ASN A 20 5.17 -14.43 5.30
C ASN A 20 5.09 -15.86 5.84
N ASP A 21 4.74 -16.04 7.12
CA ASP A 21 4.49 -17.36 7.74
C ASP A 21 3.30 -18.07 7.08
N LYS A 22 2.22 -17.33 6.78
CA LYS A 22 1.00 -17.88 6.18
C LYS A 22 1.04 -17.93 4.65
N ASN A 23 2.05 -17.34 4.03
CA ASN A 23 2.16 -17.17 2.58
C ASN A 23 0.88 -16.59 1.95
N ILE A 24 0.38 -15.49 2.54
CA ILE A 24 -0.82 -14.78 2.10
C ILE A 24 -0.48 -13.37 1.62
N HIS A 25 -1.33 -12.82 0.76
CA HIS A 25 -1.14 -11.48 0.21
C HIS A 25 -1.57 -10.39 1.21
N LEU A 26 -0.79 -9.31 1.30
CA LEU A 26 -1.12 -8.10 2.03
C LEU A 26 -1.45 -6.99 1.04
N VAL A 27 -2.66 -6.44 1.16
CA VAL A 27 -3.08 -5.25 0.42
C VAL A 27 -3.16 -4.07 1.38
N CYS A 28 -2.25 -3.11 1.24
CA CYS A 28 -2.19 -1.88 2.01
C CYS A 28 -2.89 -0.75 1.26
N ASP A 29 -4.04 -0.31 1.77
CA ASP A 29 -4.71 0.89 1.28
C ASP A 29 -4.11 2.14 1.97
N GLU A 30 -3.24 2.82 1.25
CA GLU A 30 -2.52 4.01 1.73
C GLU A 30 -3.17 5.30 1.19
N ILE A 31 -4.46 5.29 0.79
CA ILE A 31 -5.17 6.46 0.23
C ILE A 31 -5.13 7.74 1.10
N TYR A 32 -4.84 7.61 2.39
CA TYR A 32 -4.73 8.72 3.34
C TYR A 32 -3.29 9.08 3.71
N ALA A 33 -2.29 8.55 2.99
CA ALA A 33 -0.87 8.72 3.30
C ALA A 33 -0.47 10.19 3.45
N ALA A 34 -0.97 11.09 2.59
CA ALA A 34 -0.64 12.52 2.67
C ALA A 34 -1.55 13.33 3.61
N THR A 35 -2.53 12.70 4.28
CA THR A 35 -3.42 13.35 5.26
C THR A 35 -3.01 13.12 6.72
N ALA A 36 -1.81 12.60 6.96
CA ALA A 36 -1.24 12.47 8.30
C ALA A 36 -0.73 13.83 8.82
N PHE A 37 -1.65 14.65 9.37
CA PHE A 37 -1.33 16.00 9.87
C PHE A 37 -0.74 16.02 11.30
N SER A 38 -0.77 14.89 12.02
CA SER A 38 -0.35 14.77 13.42
C SER A 38 0.66 13.66 13.60
N GLN A 39 1.56 13.81 14.58
CA GLN A 39 2.42 12.69 15.01
C GLN A 39 1.58 11.57 15.64
N PRO A 40 1.97 10.28 15.46
CA PRO A 40 3.17 9.79 14.77
C PRO A 40 3.12 9.96 13.25
N SER A 41 4.29 10.12 12.61
CA SER A 41 4.39 10.22 11.15
C SER A 41 3.84 8.95 10.48
N PHE A 42 3.16 9.10 9.36
CA PHE A 42 2.77 7.96 8.53
C PHE A 42 4.02 7.21 8.06
N ILE A 43 4.01 5.88 8.20
CA ILE A 43 5.09 5.00 7.76
C ILE A 43 4.50 4.10 6.68
N SER A 44 5.00 4.22 5.45
CA SER A 44 4.55 3.34 4.36
C SER A 44 5.04 1.91 4.59
N ILE A 45 4.26 0.93 4.13
CA ILE A 45 4.67 -0.47 4.16
C ILE A 45 5.99 -0.69 3.40
N SER A 46 6.26 0.13 2.38
CA SER A 46 7.49 0.11 1.58
C SER A 46 8.75 0.34 2.44
N GLU A 47 8.66 1.25 3.42
CA GLU A 47 9.76 1.57 4.32
C GLU A 47 9.98 0.43 5.32
N VAL A 48 8.90 -0.10 5.90
CA VAL A 48 8.96 -1.20 6.86
C VAL A 48 9.52 -2.47 6.21
N LYS A 49 9.12 -2.74 4.98
CA LYS A 49 9.61 -3.86 4.17
C LYS A 49 11.13 -3.84 4.04
N SER A 50 11.73 -2.68 3.77
CA SER A 50 13.19 -2.56 3.61
C SER A 50 13.97 -2.93 4.88
N GLU A 51 13.33 -2.94 6.04
CA GLU A 51 13.95 -3.33 7.31
C GLU A 51 13.72 -4.80 7.67
N VAL A 52 12.72 -5.45 7.09
CA VAL A 52 12.37 -6.85 7.37
C VAL A 52 13.05 -7.75 6.33
N VAL A 53 14.24 -8.24 6.68
CA VAL A 53 15.01 -9.15 5.83
C VAL A 53 14.31 -10.51 5.73
N GLY A 54 14.07 -10.99 4.50
CA GLY A 54 13.49 -12.32 4.23
C GLY A 54 11.96 -12.38 4.08
N CYS A 55 11.29 -11.23 3.93
CA CYS A 55 9.89 -11.18 3.54
C CYS A 55 9.76 -11.42 2.02
N ASN A 56 8.74 -12.16 1.60
CA ASN A 56 8.42 -12.30 0.19
C ASN A 56 7.73 -11.03 -0.34
N ASP A 57 8.46 -10.25 -1.14
CA ASP A 57 7.98 -9.01 -1.73
C ASP A 57 6.75 -9.21 -2.62
N ASP A 58 6.64 -10.36 -3.27
CA ASP A 58 5.54 -10.68 -4.20
C ASP A 58 4.16 -10.73 -3.53
N LEU A 59 4.12 -10.78 -2.20
CA LEU A 59 2.90 -10.81 -1.41
C LEU A 59 2.41 -9.41 -1.03
N VAL A 60 3.20 -8.36 -1.23
CA VAL A 60 2.86 -6.99 -0.80
C VAL A 60 2.34 -6.17 -1.98
N HIS A 61 1.16 -5.58 -1.77
CA HIS A 61 0.47 -4.72 -2.73
C HIS A 61 -0.01 -3.45 -2.03
N ILE A 62 0.18 -2.29 -2.65
CA ILE A 62 -0.22 -0.98 -2.18
C ILE A 62 -1.28 -0.43 -3.12
N VAL A 63 -2.36 0.09 -2.55
CA VAL A 63 -3.43 0.78 -3.26
C VAL A 63 -3.43 2.22 -2.81
N TYR A 64 -3.46 3.14 -3.79
CA TYR A 64 -3.38 4.57 -3.54
C TYR A 64 -4.34 5.34 -4.46
N SER A 65 -4.78 6.52 -4.03
CA SER A 65 -5.58 7.41 -4.86
C SER A 65 -5.40 8.87 -4.44
N LEU A 66 -5.43 9.77 -5.43
CA LEU A 66 -5.34 11.21 -5.20
C LEU A 66 -6.66 11.85 -4.74
N SER A 67 -7.72 11.05 -4.65
CA SER A 67 -9.08 11.55 -4.33
C SER A 67 -9.18 12.19 -2.96
N LYS A 68 -8.39 11.71 -1.98
CA LYS A 68 -8.43 12.17 -0.59
C LYS A 68 -7.30 13.13 -0.26
N ASP A 69 -6.13 12.89 -0.81
CA ASP A 69 -4.93 13.67 -0.52
C ASP A 69 -4.93 15.06 -1.19
N LEU A 70 -5.34 15.14 -2.46
CA LEU A 70 -5.38 16.41 -3.22
C LEU A 70 -6.80 16.97 -3.41
N GLY A 71 -7.82 16.30 -2.88
CA GLY A 71 -9.21 16.74 -3.04
C GLY A 71 -9.71 16.71 -4.49
N PHE A 72 -9.14 15.84 -5.34
CA PHE A 72 -9.50 15.68 -6.76
C PHE A 72 -10.29 14.39 -7.06
N PRO A 73 -11.46 14.14 -6.44
CA PRO A 73 -12.24 12.93 -6.72
C PRO A 73 -12.82 12.90 -8.15
N GLY A 74 -12.87 14.06 -8.82
CA GLY A 74 -13.37 14.20 -10.19
C GLY A 74 -12.45 13.59 -11.25
N PHE A 75 -11.14 13.54 -11.01
CA PHE A 75 -10.16 13.01 -11.97
C PHE A 75 -10.06 11.48 -11.97
N ARG A 76 -10.62 10.81 -10.95
CA ARG A 76 -10.66 9.34 -10.83
C ARG A 76 -9.29 8.66 -11.00
N VAL A 77 -8.27 9.26 -10.39
CA VAL A 77 -6.90 8.70 -10.38
C VAL A 77 -6.77 7.68 -9.25
N GLY A 78 -6.69 6.40 -9.63
CA GLY A 78 -6.35 5.28 -8.76
C GLY A 78 -5.03 4.66 -9.20
N ILE A 79 -4.18 4.32 -8.24
CA ILE A 79 -2.85 3.76 -8.47
C ILE A 79 -2.81 2.44 -7.72
N ILE A 80 -2.41 1.38 -8.43
CA ILE A 80 -2.08 0.08 -7.84
C ILE A 80 -0.58 -0.07 -7.99
N TYR A 81 0.10 -0.21 -6.86
CA TYR A 81 1.53 -0.44 -6.81
C TYR A 81 1.76 -1.82 -6.20
N SER A 82 2.34 -2.73 -6.96
CA SER A 82 2.64 -4.08 -6.49
C SER A 82 4.07 -4.42 -6.81
N TYR A 83 4.72 -5.13 -5.89
CA TYR A 83 6.06 -5.66 -6.11
C TYR A 83 6.08 -6.93 -6.97
N ASN A 84 4.92 -7.56 -7.19
CA ASN A 84 4.78 -8.75 -8.00
C ASN A 84 4.52 -8.38 -9.46
N ASP A 85 5.48 -8.70 -10.33
CA ASP A 85 5.39 -8.41 -11.77
C ASP A 85 4.16 -9.04 -12.44
N ALA A 86 3.72 -10.22 -12.00
CA ALA A 86 2.52 -10.86 -12.55
C ALA A 86 1.27 -10.06 -12.20
N VAL A 87 1.16 -9.58 -10.95
CA VAL A 87 0.04 -8.74 -10.51
C VAL A 87 0.06 -7.40 -11.22
N VAL A 88 1.22 -6.76 -11.36
CA VAL A 88 1.37 -5.50 -12.12
C VAL A 88 0.92 -5.67 -13.57
N ASN A 89 1.33 -6.75 -14.23
CA ASN A 89 0.97 -7.00 -15.62
C ASN A 89 -0.53 -7.26 -15.81
N ILE A 90 -1.15 -8.03 -14.92
CA ILE A 90 -2.59 -8.29 -14.98
C ILE A 90 -3.37 -7.04 -14.61
N ALA A 91 -2.98 -6.31 -13.56
CA ALA A 91 -3.60 -5.04 -13.17
C ALA A 91 -3.54 -4.00 -14.31
N ARG A 92 -2.40 -3.92 -15.02
CA ARG A 92 -2.27 -3.06 -16.21
C ARG A 92 -3.21 -3.50 -17.34
N LYS A 93 -3.34 -4.80 -17.61
CA LYS A 93 -4.27 -5.32 -18.63
C LYS A 93 -5.74 -5.11 -18.27
N MET A 94 -6.08 -5.17 -16.97
CA MET A 94 -7.43 -4.89 -16.48
C MET A 94 -7.73 -3.39 -16.41
N SER A 95 -6.70 -2.54 -16.36
CA SER A 95 -6.86 -1.10 -16.49
C SER A 95 -7.12 -0.74 -17.96
N SER A 96 -8.36 -0.38 -18.26
CA SER A 96 -8.77 0.09 -19.59
C SER A 96 -8.00 1.34 -20.06
N PHE A 97 -7.33 2.03 -19.14
CA PHE A 97 -6.51 3.22 -19.38
C PHE A 97 -5.17 3.08 -18.66
N GLY A 98 -4.34 2.10 -19.05
CA GLY A 98 -2.94 2.05 -18.63
C GLY A 98 -2.13 3.07 -19.43
N LEU A 99 -1.66 4.14 -18.79
CA LEU A 99 -0.61 4.99 -19.37
C LEU A 99 0.65 4.12 -19.51
N VAL A 100 1.17 4.00 -20.73
CA VAL A 100 2.45 3.33 -21.03
C VAL A 100 3.60 4.24 -20.59
#